data_AF-A0A661SJD1-F1
#
_entry.id   AF-A0A661SJD1-F1
#
_cell.length_a   1.000
_cell.length_b   1.000
_cell.length_c   1.000
_cell.angle_alpha   90.00
_cell.angle_beta   90.00
_cell.angle_gamma   90.00
#
_symmetry.space_group_name_H-M   'P 1'
#
loop_
_entity.id
_entity.type
_entity.pdbx_description
1 polymer ?
#
loop_
_entity_poly.entity_id
_entity_poly.type
_entity_poly.pdbx_seq_one_letter_code
_entity_poly.pdbx_strand_id
1 'polypeptide(L)'
;MKQNKHLFMVRLVLIGVFLASILNGNAVSAGGSVSPYYGSFSTEVPIAVPDFHGLDPNLKLVYNSGGGNSWVGVGWSLSGFSVVERSSPEGGTPLYDENDIFFLDGMELVPCTSQGGTHCAKVQNYTRIRKEEKNWYVVLRSLLIRSMRPSPFRSAKYI
;
A
#
# COMPACT_ATOMS: atom_id res chain seq x y z
N MET A 1 6.29 -51.81 11.09
CA MET A 1 5.96 -50.53 11.76
C MET A 1 7.23 -49.80 12.20
N LYS A 2 7.92 -49.06 11.32
CA LYS A 2 9.16 -48.34 11.70
C LYS A 2 9.41 -47.08 10.84
N GLN A 3 8.40 -46.22 10.68
CA GLN A 3 8.52 -44.98 9.87
C GLN A 3 8.01 -43.70 10.56
N ASN A 4 7.48 -43.76 11.79
CA ASN A 4 6.76 -42.62 12.38
C ASN A 4 7.57 -41.77 13.37
N LYS A 5 8.83 -42.12 13.65
CA LYS A 5 9.67 -41.40 14.64
C LYS A 5 10.16 -40.05 14.12
N HIS A 6 10.53 -39.98 12.84
CA HIS A 6 10.97 -38.73 12.20
C HIS A 6 9.81 -37.73 12.03
N LEU A 7 8.61 -38.22 11.73
CA LEU A 7 7.43 -37.37 11.57
C LEU A 7 6.98 -36.73 12.90
N PHE A 8 7.14 -37.43 14.03
CA PHE A 8 6.83 -36.89 15.36
C PHE A 8 7.84 -35.83 15.79
N MET A 9 9.13 -36.05 15.51
CA MET A 9 10.20 -35.12 15.87
C MET A 9 10.14 -33.82 15.05
N VAL A 10 9.79 -33.90 13.76
CA VAL A 10 9.60 -32.71 12.91
C VAL A 10 8.42 -31.84 13.37
N ARG A 11 7.32 -32.47 13.84
CA ARG A 11 6.18 -31.72 14.41
C ARG A 11 6.54 -31.03 15.72
N LEU A 12 7.35 -31.68 16.56
CA LEU A 12 7.79 -31.12 17.84
C LEU A 12 8.77 -29.95 17.65
N VAL A 13 9.63 -30.03 16.63
CA VAL A 13 10.53 -28.93 16.23
C VAL A 13 9.73 -27.77 15.61
N LEU A 14 8.75 -28.03 14.74
CA LEU A 14 7.91 -26.98 14.15
C LEU A 14 7.08 -26.23 15.22
N ILE A 15 6.52 -26.95 16.20
CA ILE A 15 5.80 -26.32 17.32
C ILE A 15 6.76 -25.54 18.23
N GLY A 16 7.97 -26.07 18.50
CA GLY A 16 8.98 -25.39 19.30
C GLY A 16 9.51 -24.10 18.64
N VAL A 17 9.71 -24.11 17.32
CA VAL A 17 10.09 -22.91 16.55
C VAL A 17 8.95 -21.91 16.53
N PHE A 18 7.69 -22.36 16.43
CA PHE A 18 6.52 -21.47 16.48
C PHE A 18 6.32 -20.84 17.87
N LEU A 19 6.63 -21.56 18.96
CA LEU A 19 6.57 -21.05 20.33
C LEU A 19 7.68 -20.04 20.66
N ALA A 20 8.88 -20.24 20.11
CA ALA A 20 10.02 -19.32 20.31
C ALA A 20 9.76 -17.94 19.68
N SER A 21 9.00 -17.88 18.58
CA SER A 21 8.56 -16.62 17.95
C SER A 21 7.69 -15.76 18.87
N ILE A 22 6.92 -16.38 19.77
CA ILE A 22 5.98 -15.71 20.68
C ILE A 22 6.73 -15.04 21.85
N LEU A 23 7.87 -15.59 22.26
CA LEU A 23 8.66 -15.08 23.39
C LEU A 23 9.54 -13.87 23.01
N ASN A 24 9.87 -13.69 21.73
CA ASN A 24 10.72 -12.60 21.25
C ASN A 24 10.00 -11.25 21.08
N GLY A 25 8.80 -11.07 21.65
CA GLY A 25 8.05 -9.81 21.56
C GLY A 25 7.53 -9.49 20.14
N ASN A 26 7.88 -10.28 19.14
CA ASN A 26 7.28 -10.28 17.80
C ASN A 26 5.93 -11.01 17.85
N ALA A 27 5.09 -10.65 18.81
CA ALA A 27 3.67 -10.89 18.66
C ALA A 27 3.22 -9.97 17.52
N VAL A 28 3.14 -10.52 16.31
CA VAL A 28 2.25 -9.96 15.29
C VAL A 28 0.83 -10.12 15.85
N SER A 29 0.41 -9.18 16.69
CA SER A 29 -1.00 -9.00 16.99
C SER A 29 -1.63 -8.53 15.69
N ALA A 30 -2.07 -9.48 14.86
CA ALA A 30 -3.01 -9.22 13.79
C ALA A 30 -4.36 -8.88 14.45
N GLY A 31 -4.42 -7.70 15.07
CA GLY A 31 -5.64 -7.12 15.62
C GLY A 31 -6.56 -6.84 14.44
N GLY A 32 -7.44 -7.78 14.16
CA GLY A 32 -8.46 -7.62 13.14
C GLY A 32 -9.52 -6.64 13.62
N SER A 33 -9.90 -5.68 12.79
CA SER A 33 -11.05 -4.82 13.03
C SER A 33 -12.15 -5.12 12.01
N VAL A 34 -13.41 -4.98 12.41
CA VAL A 34 -14.55 -5.10 11.52
C VAL A 34 -15.15 -3.71 11.33
N SER A 35 -15.36 -3.32 10.08
CA SER A 35 -16.03 -2.05 9.77
C SER A 35 -17.50 -2.11 10.19
N PRO A 36 -17.98 -1.21 11.07
CA PRO A 36 -19.36 -1.25 11.55
C PRO A 36 -20.38 -0.89 10.46
N TYR A 37 -19.96 -0.17 9.41
CA TYR A 37 -20.83 0.25 8.31
C TYR A 37 -20.85 -0.73 7.14
N TYR A 38 -19.72 -1.38 6.86
CA TYR A 38 -19.56 -2.24 5.67
C TYR A 38 -19.42 -3.72 5.99
N GLY A 39 -19.27 -4.09 7.27
CA GLY A 39 -19.05 -5.48 7.70
C GLY A 39 -17.73 -6.10 7.22
N SER A 40 -16.83 -5.32 6.61
CA SER A 40 -15.56 -5.81 6.10
C SER A 40 -14.55 -6.02 7.23
N PHE A 41 -13.87 -7.16 7.19
CA PHE A 41 -12.78 -7.49 8.10
C PHE A 41 -11.46 -6.91 7.57
N SER A 42 -10.73 -6.19 8.43
CA SER A 42 -9.44 -5.61 8.09
C SER A 42 -8.36 -6.07 9.07
N THR A 43 -7.16 -6.35 8.56
CA THR A 43 -5.99 -6.66 9.41
C THR A 43 -4.73 -6.05 8.82
N GLU A 44 -3.75 -5.72 9.66
CA GLU A 44 -2.47 -5.13 9.26
C GLU A 44 -1.31 -6.01 9.72
N VAL A 45 -0.36 -6.24 8.81
CA VAL A 45 0.90 -6.93 9.10
C VAL A 45 2.04 -5.95 8.84
N PRO A 46 2.72 -5.45 9.87
CA PRO A 46 3.85 -4.54 9.68
C PRO A 46 5.01 -5.29 9.02
N ILE A 47 5.72 -4.61 8.12
CA ILE A 47 6.94 -5.12 7.50
C ILE A 47 8.12 -4.53 8.26
N ALA A 48 8.96 -5.38 8.84
CA ALA A 48 10.19 -4.95 9.48
C ALA A 48 11.16 -4.43 8.41
N VAL A 49 11.49 -3.15 8.49
CA VAL A 49 12.50 -2.50 7.65
C VAL A 49 13.70 -2.15 8.53
N PRO A 50 14.95 -2.35 8.08
CA PRO A 50 16.11 -1.92 8.85
C PRO A 50 16.07 -0.41 9.07
N ASP A 51 16.38 0.02 10.30
CA ASP A 51 16.49 1.44 10.62
C ASP A 51 17.63 2.08 9.82
N PHE A 52 17.33 3.23 9.23
CA PHE A 52 18.31 4.02 8.48
C PHE A 52 18.12 5.50 8.81
N HIS A 53 18.68 5.93 9.93
CA HIS A 53 18.77 7.34 10.33
C HIS A 53 17.40 8.05 10.35
N GLY A 54 16.32 7.35 10.72
CA GLY A 54 14.96 7.90 10.74
C GLY A 54 14.35 8.20 9.36
N LEU A 55 14.94 7.65 8.29
CA LEU A 55 14.38 7.65 6.94
C LEU A 55 13.72 6.31 6.58
N ASP A 56 13.39 5.50 7.59
CA ASP A 56 12.73 4.22 7.41
C ASP A 56 11.28 4.42 6.92
N PRO A 57 10.88 3.74 5.82
CA PRO A 57 9.49 3.76 5.38
C PRO A 57 8.65 2.87 6.30
N ASN A 58 7.54 3.40 6.81
CA ASN A 58 6.59 2.63 7.60
C ASN A 58 5.74 1.71 6.71
N LEU A 59 6.32 0.60 6.26
CA LEU A 59 5.66 -0.34 5.34
C LEU A 59 4.77 -1.33 6.09
N LYS A 60 3.56 -1.55 5.58
CA LYS A 60 2.62 -2.53 6.13
C LYS A 60 1.80 -3.17 5.03
N LEU A 61 1.55 -4.46 5.18
CA LEU A 61 0.59 -5.19 4.37
C LEU A 61 -0.79 -5.12 5.04
N VAL A 62 -1.76 -4.55 4.33
CA VAL A 62 -3.13 -4.32 4.81
C VAL A 62 -4.06 -5.27 4.08
N TYR A 63 -4.76 -6.10 4.83
CA TYR A 63 -5.87 -6.90 4.34
C TYR A 63 -7.19 -6.19 4.58
N ASN A 64 -8.09 -6.24 3.61
CA ASN A 64 -9.50 -5.89 3.76
C ASN A 64 -10.33 -6.90 2.97
N SER A 65 -11.29 -7.58 3.61
CA SER A 65 -12.11 -8.61 2.97
C SER A 65 -13.04 -8.08 1.87
N GLY A 66 -13.38 -6.79 1.89
CA GLY A 66 -14.09 -6.09 0.83
C GLY A 66 -13.16 -5.35 -0.15
N GLY A 67 -11.85 -5.49 0.02
CA GLY A 67 -10.85 -4.85 -0.83
C GLY A 67 -10.79 -5.52 -2.20
N GLY A 68 -10.63 -4.69 -3.24
CA GLY A 68 -10.46 -5.18 -4.61
C GLY A 68 -9.06 -5.74 -4.87
N ASN A 69 -8.73 -5.91 -6.15
CA ASN A 69 -7.41 -6.38 -6.57
C ASN A 69 -6.36 -5.27 -6.43
N SER A 70 -5.23 -5.58 -5.79
CA SER A 70 -4.06 -4.71 -5.75
C SER A 70 -2.82 -5.44 -6.28
N TRP A 71 -1.68 -4.76 -6.25
CA TRP A 71 -0.39 -5.30 -6.69
C TRP A 71 0.09 -6.53 -5.91
N VAL A 72 -0.43 -6.73 -4.70
CA VAL A 72 -0.13 -7.87 -3.82
C VAL A 72 -1.27 -8.90 -3.76
N GLY A 73 -2.30 -8.74 -4.60
CA GLY A 73 -3.43 -9.66 -4.72
C GLY A 73 -4.77 -9.07 -4.27
N VAL A 74 -5.82 -9.89 -4.34
CA VAL A 74 -7.19 -9.49 -3.97
C VAL A 74 -7.33 -9.40 -2.46
N GLY A 75 -7.91 -8.29 -1.99
CA GLY A 75 -8.11 -8.02 -0.57
C GLY A 75 -6.84 -7.61 0.16
N TRP A 76 -5.68 -7.65 -0.49
CA TRP A 76 -4.41 -7.20 0.07
C TRP A 76 -3.97 -5.91 -0.59
N SER A 77 -3.35 -5.02 0.18
CA SER A 77 -2.71 -3.80 -0.32
C SER A 77 -1.47 -3.52 0.52
N LEU A 78 -0.48 -2.86 -0.07
CA LEU A 78 0.66 -2.38 0.71
C LEU A 78 0.48 -0.89 0.97
N SER A 79 0.74 -0.48 2.21
CA SER A 79 0.72 0.90 2.67
C SER A 79 2.11 1.32 3.13
N GLY A 80 2.31 2.63 3.31
CA GLY A 80 3.58 3.21 3.78
C GLY A 80 4.36 4.02 2.75
N PHE A 81 3.87 4.05 1.52
CA PHE A 81 4.43 4.83 0.42
C PHE A 81 3.27 5.38 -0.42
N SER A 82 3.51 6.50 -1.08
CA SER A 82 2.54 7.10 -1.98
C SER A 82 2.79 6.64 -3.41
N VAL A 83 1.72 6.44 -4.18
CA VAL A 83 1.78 6.01 -5.58
C VAL A 83 0.97 6.96 -6.44
N VAL A 84 1.53 7.31 -7.59
CA VAL A 84 0.76 7.90 -8.67
C VAL A 84 0.26 6.77 -9.56
N GLU A 85 -1.04 6.65 -9.72
CA GLU A 85 -1.68 5.71 -10.64
C GLU A 85 -2.17 6.45 -11.88
N ARG A 86 -2.24 5.73 -13.00
CA ARG A 86 -2.81 6.23 -14.26
C ARG A 86 -4.02 5.39 -14.62
N SER A 87 -5.03 6.00 -15.25
CA SER A 87 -6.24 5.32 -15.72
C SER A 87 -6.74 5.99 -16.99
N SER A 88 -7.44 5.23 -17.84
CA SER A 88 -8.26 5.86 -18.87
C SER A 88 -9.38 6.70 -18.24
N PRO A 89 -9.95 7.67 -18.98
CA PRO A 89 -11.10 8.46 -18.51
C PRO A 89 -12.30 7.61 -18.06
N GLU A 90 -12.45 6.41 -18.64
CA GLU A 90 -13.53 5.46 -18.34
C GLU A 90 -13.25 4.60 -17.08
N GLY A 91 -12.09 4.79 -16.42
CA GLY A 91 -11.72 4.06 -15.21
C GLY A 91 -11.05 2.70 -15.45
N GLY A 92 -10.59 2.44 -16.67
CA GLY A 92 -9.95 1.19 -17.08
C GLY A 92 -8.44 1.31 -17.29
N THR A 93 -7.90 0.37 -18.08
CA THR A 93 -6.47 0.35 -18.44
C THR A 93 -6.05 1.66 -19.12
N PRO A 94 -4.93 2.27 -18.73
CA PRO A 94 -4.43 3.49 -19.37
C PRO A 94 -4.23 3.33 -20.88
N LEU A 95 -4.59 4.36 -21.64
CA LEU A 95 -4.35 4.42 -23.09
C LEU A 95 -2.94 4.92 -23.43
N TYR A 96 -2.23 5.42 -22.42
CA TYR A 96 -0.90 6.03 -22.51
C TYR A 96 -0.87 7.34 -23.30
N ASP A 97 -1.99 8.02 -23.46
CA ASP A 97 -2.14 9.31 -24.17
C ASP A 97 -2.30 10.51 -23.21
N GLU A 98 -2.49 11.70 -23.77
CA GLU A 98 -2.65 12.93 -22.98
C GLU A 98 -4.01 13.02 -22.24
N ASN A 99 -4.97 12.17 -22.60
CA ASN A 99 -6.32 12.15 -22.03
C ASN A 99 -6.41 11.32 -20.75
N ASP A 100 -5.40 10.50 -20.45
CA ASP A 100 -5.37 9.69 -19.24
C ASP A 100 -5.44 10.53 -17.96
N ILE A 101 -6.17 10.02 -16.98
CA ILE A 101 -6.36 10.62 -15.67
C ILE A 101 -5.31 10.06 -14.71
N PHE A 102 -4.79 10.91 -13.84
CA PHE A 102 -3.82 10.56 -12.82
C PHE A 102 -4.45 10.59 -11.43
N PHE A 103 -4.02 9.68 -10.56
CA PHE A 103 -4.47 9.59 -9.18
C PHE A 103 -3.26 9.55 -8.25
N LEU A 104 -3.31 10.26 -7.13
CA LEU A 104 -2.35 10.13 -6.03
C LEU A 104 -3.05 9.43 -4.88
N ASP A 105 -2.61 8.23 -4.52
CA ASP A 105 -3.20 7.45 -3.42
C ASP A 105 -4.73 7.29 -3.54
N GLY A 106 -5.22 7.12 -4.79
CA GLY A 106 -6.64 7.01 -5.13
C GLY A 106 -7.39 8.34 -5.28
N MET A 107 -6.74 9.49 -5.06
CA MET A 107 -7.31 10.82 -5.26
C MET A 107 -6.98 11.36 -6.64
N GLU A 108 -8.01 11.68 -7.43
CA GLU A 108 -7.84 12.24 -8.77
C GLU A 108 -7.01 13.54 -8.74
N LEU A 109 -6.07 13.67 -9.67
CA LEU A 109 -5.24 14.86 -9.85
C LEU A 109 -5.78 15.68 -11.02
N VAL A 110 -6.01 16.96 -10.76
CA VAL A 110 -6.49 17.94 -11.74
C VAL A 110 -5.41 18.98 -12.04
N PRO A 111 -5.28 19.46 -13.29
CA PRO A 111 -4.39 20.56 -13.63
C PRO A 111 -4.76 21.81 -12.81
N CYS A 112 -3.82 22.33 -12.04
CA CYS A 112 -4.09 23.40 -11.09
C CYS A 112 -2.80 24.04 -10.60
N THR A 113 -2.75 25.36 -10.66
CA THR A 113 -1.57 26.16 -10.29
C THR A 113 -1.72 26.88 -8.94
N SER A 114 -2.90 26.82 -8.31
CA SER A 114 -3.20 27.57 -7.07
C SER A 114 -2.33 27.18 -5.87
N GLN A 115 -1.79 25.96 -5.86
CA GLN A 115 -0.89 25.46 -4.80
C GLN A 115 0.60 25.60 -5.17
N GLY A 116 0.92 26.39 -6.20
CA GLY A 116 2.30 26.60 -6.65
C GLY A 116 2.96 25.33 -7.20
N GLY A 117 2.16 24.45 -7.80
CA GLY A 117 2.56 23.26 -8.55
C GLY A 117 1.90 23.27 -9.95
N THR A 118 1.92 22.13 -10.64
CA THR A 118 1.19 22.00 -11.92
C THR A 118 -0.15 21.29 -11.76
N HIS A 119 -0.33 20.52 -10.68
CA HIS A 119 -1.55 19.77 -10.38
C HIS A 119 -1.96 19.92 -8.92
N CYS A 120 -3.24 19.65 -8.65
CA CYS A 120 -3.82 19.60 -7.31
C CYS A 120 -4.67 18.33 -7.18
N ALA A 121 -4.83 17.81 -5.96
CA ALA A 121 -5.83 16.78 -5.71
C ALA A 121 -7.24 17.37 -5.84
N LYS A 122 -8.16 16.61 -6.46
CA LYS A 122 -9.56 17.01 -6.67
C LYS A 122 -10.24 17.39 -5.36
N VAL A 123 -10.00 16.63 -4.30
CA VAL A 123 -10.26 17.07 -2.93
C VAL A 123 -8.97 17.65 -2.37
N GLN A 124 -9.00 18.94 -2.07
CA GLN A 124 -7.80 19.70 -1.72
C GLN A 124 -7.22 19.26 -0.38
N ASN A 125 -5.89 19.05 -0.35
CA ASN A 125 -5.13 18.74 0.87
C ASN A 125 -3.86 19.61 1.02
N TYR A 126 -3.77 20.73 0.30
CA TYR A 126 -2.61 21.65 0.31
C TYR A 126 -1.26 21.03 -0.06
N THR A 127 -1.26 19.80 -0.58
CA THR A 127 -0.06 19.12 -1.08
C THR A 127 0.36 19.78 -2.38
N ARG A 128 1.65 20.12 -2.51
CA ARG A 128 2.18 20.70 -3.76
C ARG A 128 2.62 19.57 -4.67
N ILE A 129 2.00 19.50 -5.85
CA ILE A 129 2.22 18.43 -6.82
C ILE A 129 2.72 19.03 -8.12
N ARG A 130 3.87 18.54 -8.60
CA ARG A 130 4.49 18.95 -9.85
C ARG A 130 4.71 17.75 -10.75
N LYS A 131 4.26 17.86 -11.99
CA LYS A 131 4.56 16.93 -13.09
C LYS A 131 5.64 17.54 -13.97
N GLU A 132 6.70 16.78 -14.24
CA GLU A 132 7.72 17.11 -15.24
C GLU A 132 7.83 15.92 -16.20
N GLU A 133 7.44 16.11 -17.46
CA GLU A 133 7.39 15.04 -18.47
C GLU A 133 6.64 13.79 -17.96
N LYS A 134 7.40 12.76 -17.56
CA LYS A 134 6.91 11.46 -17.07
C LYS A 134 7.05 11.28 -15.55
N ASN A 135 7.72 12.20 -14.86
CA ASN A 135 7.97 12.12 -13.42
C ASN A 135 7.03 13.04 -12.64
N TRP A 136 6.63 12.57 -11.47
CA TRP A 136 5.81 13.31 -10.52
C TRP A 136 6.62 13.61 -9.26
N TYR A 137 6.46 14.82 -8.75
CA TYR A 137 7.07 15.28 -7.51
C TYR A 137 5.97 15.73 -6.56
N VAL A 138 6.00 15.16 -5.37
CA VAL A 138 5.07 15.48 -4.29
C VAL A 138 5.87 16.07 -3.14
N VAL A 139 5.59 17.33 -2.80
CA VAL A 139 6.19 18.00 -1.66
C VAL A 139 5.27 17.84 -0.46
N LEU A 140 5.78 17.20 0.58
CA LEU A 140 5.06 16.99 1.83
C LEU A 140 5.16 18.22 2.73
N ARG A 141 4.31 18.27 3.77
CA ARG A 141 4.39 19.30 4.81
C ARG A 141 5.74 19.29 5.55
N SER A 142 6.41 18.14 5.61
CA SER A 142 7.76 17.99 6.16
C SER A 142 8.87 18.50 5.24
N LEU A 143 8.53 19.13 4.10
CA LEU A 143 9.46 19.58 3.06
C LEU A 143 10.23 18.44 2.34
N LEU A 144 9.94 17.18 2.66
CA LEU A 144 10.42 16.05 1.89
C LEU A 144 9.79 16.07 0.49
N ILE A 145 10.63 15.83 -0.51
CA ILE A 145 10.21 15.69 -1.91
C ILE A 145 10.27 14.21 -2.25
N ARG A 146 9.14 13.64 -2.68
CA ARG A 146 9.13 12.30 -3.27
C ARG A 146 9.01 12.40 -4.78
N SER A 147 9.88 11.67 -5.47
CA SER A 147 9.82 11.48 -6.93
C SER A 147 9.18 10.13 -7.24
N MET A 148 8.21 10.12 -8.14
CA MET A 148 7.43 8.94 -8.51
C MET A 148 7.22 8.88 -10.03
N ARG A 149 7.11 7.67 -10.55
CA ARG A 149 6.57 7.42 -11.90
C ARG A 149 5.17 6.83 -11.78
N PRO A 150 4.26 7.14 -12.72
CA PRO A 150 2.94 6.52 -12.71
C PRO A 150 3.05 5.00 -12.81
N SER A 151 2.34 4.32 -11.92
CA SER A 151 2.16 2.88 -11.98
C SER A 151 1.39 2.50 -13.26
N PRO A 152 1.82 1.46 -13.98
CA PRO A 152 1.06 0.92 -15.12
C PRO A 152 -0.21 0.17 -14.68
N PHE A 153 -0.31 -0.17 -13.39
CA PHE A 153 -1.44 -0.88 -12.80
C PHE A 153 -2.15 0.01 -11.79
N ARG A 154 -3.48 0.06 -11.87
CA ARG A 154 -4.31 0.70 -10.85
C ARG A 154 -4.90 -0.36 -9.93
N SER A 155 -4.86 -0.12 -8.61
CA SER A 155 -5.58 -0.95 -7.65
C SER A 155 -7.09 -0.84 -7.93
N ALA A 156 -7.74 -1.97 -8.18
CA ALA A 156 -9.18 -2.00 -8.42
C ALA A 156 -9.91 -1.60 -7.14
N LYS A 157 -10.70 -0.53 -7.21
CA LYS A 157 -11.63 -0.13 -6.16
C LYS A 157 -13.01 -0.56 -6.60
N TYR A 158 -13.67 -1.41 -5.81
CA TYR A 158 -15.08 -1.75 -6.07
C TYR A 158 -15.93 -0.50 -5.80
N ILE A 159 -16.93 -0.30 -6.65
CA ILE A 159 -17.99 0.72 -6.51
C ILE A 159 -18.99 0.22 -5.47
#